data_AF-A0AAD6AWI0-F1
#
_entry.id   AF-A0AAD6AWI0-F1
#
_cell.length_a   1.000
_cell.length_b   1.000
_cell.length_c   1.000
_cell.angle_alpha   90.00
_cell.angle_beta   90.00
_cell.angle_gamma   90.00
#
_symmetry.space_group_name_H-M   'P 1'
#
loop_
_entity.id
_entity.type
_entity.pdbx_description
1 polymer ?
#
loop_
_entity_poly.entity_id
_entity_poly.type
_entity_poly.pdbx_seq_one_letter_code
_entity_poly.pdbx_strand_id
1 'polypeptide(L)'
;MGSWWPNLEDLYESNVPVYRFIQRPGDLVWLNTGTVHWVQAIGWCNNIAWNYKLAVERYEWNKLQSVKSIVPMIHLSWNMARNIKVSDHRLFEMIK
;
A
#
# COMPACT_ATOMS: atom_id res chain seq x y z
N MET A 1 -11.81 6.16 9.15
CA MET A 1 -10.44 6.70 9.32
C MET A 1 -10.45 8.15 8.93
N GLY A 2 -9.82 8.99 9.74
CA GLY A 2 -9.85 10.45 9.60
C GLY A 2 -8.80 10.99 8.64
N SER A 3 -8.88 12.30 8.41
CA SER A 3 -7.85 13.10 7.74
C SER A 3 -6.79 13.50 8.78
N TRP A 4 -5.53 13.17 8.54
CA TRP A 4 -4.42 13.49 9.45
C TRP A 4 -3.14 13.80 8.67
N TRP A 5 -2.31 14.66 9.24
CA TRP A 5 -0.97 15.00 8.76
C TRP A 5 -0.01 14.87 9.94
N PRO A 6 1.02 14.00 9.87
CA PRO A 6 1.85 13.71 11.03
C PRO A 6 2.74 14.91 11.40
N ASN A 7 2.89 15.14 12.71
CA ASN A 7 3.96 16.00 13.21
C ASN A 7 5.28 15.23 13.14
N LEU A 8 6.31 15.83 12.52
CA LEU A 8 7.61 15.18 12.37
C LEU A 8 8.37 15.09 13.70
N GLU A 9 8.11 16.00 14.65
CA GLU A 9 8.71 15.97 15.98
C GLU A 9 8.24 14.73 16.75
N ASP A 10 6.93 14.47 16.80
CA ASP A 10 6.35 13.30 17.46
C ASP A 10 6.90 11.98 16.88
N LEU A 11 7.08 11.91 15.55
CA LEU A 11 7.66 10.74 14.89
C LEU A 11 9.13 10.55 15.26
N TYR A 12 9.89 11.65 15.34
CA TYR A 12 11.28 11.63 15.73
C TYR A 12 11.45 11.19 17.19
N GLU A 13 10.65 11.74 18.11
CA GLU A 13 10.62 11.34 19.53
C GLU A 13 10.24 9.86 19.70
N SER A 14 9.37 9.36 18.81
CA SER A 14 8.96 7.95 18.78
C SER A 14 9.95 7.02 18.04
N ASN A 15 11.11 7.53 17.59
CA ASN A 15 12.10 6.79 16.79
C ASN A 15 11.54 6.15 15.51
N VAL A 16 10.54 6.78 14.90
CA VAL A 16 9.96 6.34 13.63
C VAL A 16 10.77 6.93 12.47
N PRO A 17 11.42 6.11 11.62
CA PRO A 17 12.21 6.63 10.50
C PRO A 17 11.31 7.22 9.42
N VAL A 18 11.66 8.42 8.94
CA VAL A 18 10.94 9.14 7.88
C VAL A 18 11.84 9.35 6.67
N TYR A 19 11.44 8.82 5.53
CA TYR A 19 12.09 9.11 4.24
C TYR A 19 11.43 10.32 3.59
N ARG A 20 12.20 11.37 3.31
CA ARG A 20 11.72 12.63 2.71
C ARG A 20 12.50 12.96 1.45
N PHE A 21 11.80 13.14 0.34
CA PHE A 21 12.41 13.47 -0.96
C PHE A 21 11.47 14.33 -1.82
N ILE A 22 12.02 14.85 -2.93
CA ILE A 22 11.30 15.62 -3.94
C ILE A 22 11.14 14.76 -5.19
N GLN A 23 9.90 14.56 -5.65
CA GLN A 23 9.60 13.96 -6.94
C GLN A 23 9.55 15.06 -8.01
N ARG A 24 10.44 15.00 -9.00
CA ARG A 24 10.49 15.97 -10.11
C ARG A 24 9.57 15.52 -11.26
N PRO A 25 9.24 16.40 -12.22
CA PRO A 25 8.50 16.00 -13.42
C PRO A 25 9.21 14.86 -14.14
N GLY A 26 8.50 13.76 -14.40
CA GLY A 26 9.03 12.56 -15.04
C GLY A 26 9.56 11.48 -14.09
N ASP A 27 9.79 11.80 -12.81
CA ASP A 27 10.21 10.81 -11.82
C ASP A 27 9.04 9.86 -11.49
N LEU A 28 9.32 8.56 -11.42
CA LEU A 28 8.39 7.54 -10.95
C LEU A 28 8.70 7.18 -9.51
N VAL A 29 7.67 7.22 -8.65
CA VAL A 29 7.77 6.78 -7.25
C VAL A 29 7.14 5.42 -7.11
N TRP A 30 7.95 4.41 -6.75
CA TRP A 30 7.46 3.09 -6.38
C TRP A 30 7.24 3.01 -4.87
N LEU A 31 5.97 2.97 -4.45
CA LEU A 31 5.61 2.72 -3.05
C LEU A 31 5.46 1.22 -2.84
N ASN A 32 6.26 0.68 -1.92
CA ASN A 32 6.20 -0.72 -1.60
C ASN A 32 4.94 -1.04 -0.77
N THR A 33 4.59 -2.32 -0.71
CA THR A 33 3.41 -2.80 0.02
C THR A 33 3.44 -2.33 1.47
N GLY A 34 2.35 -1.70 1.91
CA GLY A 34 2.14 -1.31 3.30
C GLY A 34 2.89 -0.05 3.74
N THR A 35 3.69 0.58 2.87
CA THR A 35 4.38 1.83 3.20
C THR A 35 3.38 2.96 3.48
N VAL A 36 3.37 3.45 4.72
CA VAL A 36 2.63 4.65 5.13
C VAL A 36 3.29 5.88 4.50
N HIS A 37 2.50 6.72 3.84
CA HIS A 37 3.02 7.90 3.14
C HIS A 37 1.99 9.03 3.14
N TRP A 38 2.49 10.25 3.00
CA TRP A 38 1.73 11.48 2.80
C TRP A 38 2.49 12.36 1.80
N VAL A 39 1.76 13.15 1.01
CA VAL A 39 2.33 13.89 -0.13
C VAL A 39 1.77 15.31 -0.14
N GLN A 40 2.60 16.27 -0.53
CA GLN A 40 2.19 17.65 -0.81
C GLN A 40 2.76 18.10 -2.16
N ALA A 41 1.96 18.88 -2.90
CA ALA A 41 2.45 19.59 -4.07
C ALA A 41 3.21 20.85 -3.61
N ILE A 42 4.43 21.04 -4.11
CA ILE A 42 5.24 22.25 -3.83
C ILE A 42 4.93 23.35 -4.86
N GLY A 43 4.51 22.98 -6.06
CA GLY A 43 4.05 23.88 -7.12
C GLY A 43 2.88 23.26 -7.87
N TRP A 44 2.52 23.84 -9.02
CA TRP A 44 1.44 23.31 -9.86
C TRP A 44 1.91 22.10 -10.67
N CYS A 45 1.24 20.96 -10.49
CA CYS A 45 1.57 19.71 -11.18
C CYS A 45 0.35 18.80 -11.30
N ASN A 46 0.46 17.82 -12.21
CA ASN A 46 -0.48 16.72 -12.36
C ASN A 46 0.24 15.39 -12.10
N ASN A 47 -0.46 14.43 -11.49
CA ASN A 47 0.09 13.10 -11.20
C ASN A 47 -0.90 12.01 -11.63
N ILE A 48 -0.36 10.86 -12.05
CA ILE A 48 -1.12 9.63 -12.30
C ILE A 48 -0.60 8.52 -11.39
N ALA A 49 -1.48 7.70 -10.84
CA ALA A 49 -1.11 6.62 -9.93
C ALA A 49 -2.03 5.40 -10.08
N TRP A 50 -1.48 4.21 -9.86
CA TRP A 50 -2.21 2.95 -9.80
C TRP A 50 -1.56 2.00 -8.77
N ASN A 51 -2.29 0.97 -8.34
CA ASN A 51 -1.83 0.03 -7.32
C ASN A 51 -1.49 -1.34 -7.91
N TYR A 52 -0.49 -2.01 -7.36
CA TYR A 52 -0.09 -3.37 -7.75
C TYR A 52 0.43 -4.18 -6.53
N LYS A 53 -0.20 -5.34 -6.24
CA LYS A 53 0.17 -6.39 -5.24
C LYS A 53 -0.08 -6.18 -3.72
N LEU A 54 -0.28 -7.35 -3.06
CA LEU A 54 -0.35 -7.69 -1.61
C LEU A 54 -1.46 -7.03 -0.77
N ALA A 55 -2.34 -7.85 -0.16
CA ALA A 55 -3.54 -7.31 0.51
C ALA A 55 -4.25 -8.21 1.56
N VAL A 56 -3.78 -9.44 1.86
CA VAL A 56 -4.52 -10.36 2.75
C VAL A 56 -4.56 -9.88 4.21
N GLU A 57 -3.43 -9.50 4.79
CA GLU A 57 -3.39 -9.00 6.19
C GLU A 57 -4.25 -7.74 6.37
N ARG A 58 -4.18 -6.81 5.41
CA ARG A 58 -5.02 -5.61 5.41
C ARG A 58 -6.50 -5.95 5.25
N TYR A 59 -6.83 -6.96 4.45
CA TYR A 59 -8.21 -7.41 4.26
C TYR A 59 -8.81 -7.94 5.57
N GLU A 60 -8.06 -8.73 6.34
CA GLU A 60 -8.51 -9.21 7.65
C GLU A 60 -8.61 -8.08 8.68
N TRP A 61 -7.62 -7.17 8.71
CA TRP A 61 -7.68 -5.99 9.58
C TRP A 61 -8.91 -5.11 9.28
N ASN A 62 -9.19 -4.86 8.00
CA ASN A 62 -10.36 -4.09 7.59
C ASN A 62 -11.67 -4.74 8.08
N LYS A 63 -11.77 -6.07 8.02
CA LYS A 63 -12.93 -6.81 8.55
C LYS A 63 -13.11 -6.59 10.05
N LEU A 64 -12.03 -6.64 10.83
CA LEU A 64 -12.04 -6.36 12.27
C LEU A 64 -12.45 -4.91 12.57
N GLN A 65 -11.99 -3.96 11.76
CA GLN A 65 -12.28 -2.53 11.92
C GLN A 65 -13.63 -2.10 11.32
N SER A 66 -14.44 -3.04 10.82
CA SER A 66 -15.68 -2.74 10.07
C SER A 66 -15.47 -1.76 8.90
N VAL A 67 -14.31 -1.82 8.25
CA VAL A 67 -13.97 -1.03 7.06
C VAL A 67 -14.12 -1.91 5.82
N LYS A 68 -14.74 -1.37 4.76
CA LYS A 68 -14.88 -2.09 3.48
C LYS A 68 -13.53 -2.22 2.78
N SER A 69 -13.10 -3.44 2.50
CA SER A 69 -11.99 -3.71 1.59
C SER A 69 -12.41 -3.47 0.14
N ILE A 70 -11.70 -2.59 -0.58
CA ILE A 70 -11.97 -2.27 -1.99
C ILE A 70 -11.57 -3.41 -2.91
N VAL A 71 -10.49 -4.14 -2.56
CA VAL A 71 -10.05 -5.32 -3.29
C VAL A 71 -10.71 -6.56 -2.70
N PRO A 72 -11.50 -7.32 -3.48
CA PRO A 72 -12.16 -8.54 -3.02
C PRO A 72 -11.17 -9.71 -2.95
N MET A 73 -10.42 -9.81 -1.86
CA MET A 73 -9.27 -10.72 -1.77
C MET A 73 -9.61 -12.19 -2.02
N ILE A 74 -10.74 -12.69 -1.51
CA ILE A 74 -11.17 -14.08 -1.74
C ILE A 74 -11.37 -14.36 -3.23
N HIS A 75 -12.08 -13.47 -3.93
CA HIS A 75 -12.33 -13.61 -5.37
C HIS A 75 -11.03 -13.51 -6.17
N LEU A 76 -10.14 -12.59 -5.80
CA LEU A 76 -8.84 -12.44 -6.43
C LEU A 76 -7.99 -13.71 -6.25
N SER A 77 -7.92 -14.29 -5.05
CA SER A 77 -7.15 -15.52 -4.79
C SER A 77 -7.63 -16.69 -5.65
N TRP A 78 -8.95 -16.91 -5.76
CA TRP A 78 -9.50 -17.95 -6.65
C TRP A 78 -9.17 -17.71 -8.13
N ASN A 79 -9.18 -16.44 -8.59
CA ASN A 79 -8.77 -16.12 -9.96
C ASN A 79 -7.26 -16.36 -10.18
N MET A 80 -6.42 -16.02 -9.20
CA MET A 80 -4.98 -16.27 -9.27
C MET A 80 -4.69 -17.77 -9.35
N ALA A 81 -5.33 -18.59 -8.51
CA ALA A 81 -5.17 -20.04 -8.50
C ALA A 81 -5.56 -20.69 -9.84
N ARG A 82 -6.56 -20.14 -10.55
CA ARG A 82 -7.00 -20.66 -11.86
C ARG A 82 -6.12 -20.21 -13.02
N ASN A 83 -5.65 -18.97 -12.99
CA ASN A 83 -5.08 -18.31 -14.18
C ASN A 83 -3.55 -18.17 -14.15
N ILE A 84 -2.90 -18.38 -13.00
CA ILE A 84 -1.47 -18.13 -12.84
C ILE A 84 -0.76 -19.39 -12.33
N LYS A 85 0.29 -19.81 -13.03
CA LYS A 85 1.24 -20.81 -12.51
C LYS A 85 2.19 -20.15 -11.53
N VAL A 86 2.00 -20.39 -10.24
CA VAL A 86 2.85 -19.83 -9.19
C VAL A 86 4.05 -20.74 -8.98
N SER A 87 5.25 -20.26 -9.34
CA SER A 87 6.51 -20.99 -9.15
C SER A 87 7.18 -20.72 -7.80
N ASP A 88 6.90 -19.56 -7.18
CA ASP A 88 7.39 -19.22 -5.85
C ASP A 88 6.64 -20.04 -4.80
N HIS A 89 7.37 -20.92 -4.10
CA HIS A 89 6.77 -21.87 -3.16
C HIS A 89 6.04 -21.18 -2.01
N ARG A 90 6.59 -20.07 -1.48
CA ARG A 90 5.98 -19.32 -0.38
C ARG A 90 4.66 -18.69 -0.81
N LEU A 91 4.63 -18.03 -1.97
CA LEU A 91 3.41 -17.43 -2.51
C LEU A 91 2.36 -18.51 -2.85
N PHE A 92 2.78 -19.68 -3.32
CA PHE A 92 1.88 -20.80 -3.58
C PHE A 92 1.19 -21.27 -2.29
N GLU A 93 1.95 -21.53 -1.23
CA GLU A 93 1.40 -21.94 0.08
C GLU A 93 0.50 -20.88 0.71
N MET A 94 0.72 -19.58 0.43
CA MET A 94 -0.17 -18.51 0.90
C MET A 94 -1.52 -18.44 0.16
N ILE A 95 -1.61 -18.97 -1.05
CA ILE A 95 -2.83 -18.94 -1.88
C ILE A 95 -3.65 -20.23 -1.70
N LYS A 96 -2.99 -21.36 -1.41
CA LYS A 96 -3.57 -22.70 -1.23
C LYS A 96 -4.38 -22.81 0.06
#